data_AF-A0AAV9ZMG7-F1
#
_entry.id   AF-A0AAV9ZMG7-F1
#
_cell.length_a   1.000
_cell.length_b   1.000
_cell.length_c   1.000
_cell.angle_alpha   90.00
_cell.angle_beta   90.00
_cell.angle_gamma   90.00
#
_symmetry.space_group_name_H-M   'P 1'
#
loop_
_entity.id
_entity.type
_entity.pdbx_description
1 polymer ?
#
loop_
_entity_poly.entity_id
_entity_poly.type
_entity_poly.pdbx_seq_one_letter_code
_entity_poly.pdbx_strand_id
1 'polypeptide(L)'
;MNMTRHKTYKSLHTLLPPLLAFFSILGYNLPACSPIPIYFQRYIAHLALLATEYEWAAVFEYHTYFFNRRRNEMLLGNYNNWGEPEAALMTTYVYQHRKQPVVPAKAAKKVTPSPSSSSTSDPCRNFNAGKCETPCAWKRQHICAVPNCGKEHPATQHK
;
A
#
# COMPACT_ATOMS: atom_id res chain seq x y z
N MET A 1 -13.26 -13.16 22.21
CA MET A 1 -13.99 -12.44 21.14
C MET A 1 -12.99 -11.71 20.26
N ASN A 2 -12.70 -12.24 19.07
CA ASN A 2 -11.77 -11.69 18.08
C ASN A 2 -12.57 -11.28 16.84
N MET A 3 -13.01 -10.01 16.78
CA MET A 3 -13.42 -9.38 15.53
C MET A 3 -13.31 -7.85 15.68
N THR A 4 -12.58 -7.22 14.73
CA THR A 4 -12.68 -5.80 14.31
C THR A 4 -12.03 -4.67 15.12
N ARG A 5 -10.77 -4.79 15.58
CA ARG A 5 -10.01 -3.58 15.99
C ARG A 5 -9.54 -2.70 14.82
N HIS A 6 -9.21 -3.29 13.67
CA HIS A 6 -8.82 -2.54 12.46
C HIS A 6 -9.95 -1.71 11.84
N LYS A 7 -11.23 -2.02 12.12
CA LYS A 7 -12.35 -1.25 11.54
C LYS A 7 -12.51 0.14 12.17
N THR A 8 -12.06 0.31 13.42
CA THR A 8 -12.27 1.55 14.19
C THR A 8 -11.14 2.56 13.98
N TYR A 9 -9.90 2.09 13.80
CA TYR A 9 -8.72 2.95 13.68
C TYR A 9 -8.11 2.88 12.27
N LYS A 10 -8.71 3.61 11.34
CA LYS A 10 -8.34 3.60 9.92
C LYS A 10 -7.04 4.35 9.60
N SER A 11 -6.56 5.16 10.54
CA SER A 11 -5.30 5.91 10.40
C SER A 11 -4.75 6.32 11.77
N LEU A 12 -3.49 6.78 11.79
CA LEU A 12 -2.88 7.36 12.99
C LEU A 12 -3.75 8.46 13.60
N HIS A 13 -4.36 9.31 12.77
CA HIS A 13 -5.24 10.40 13.21
C HIS A 13 -6.43 9.88 14.04
N THR A 14 -7.01 8.74 13.68
CA THR A 14 -8.12 8.14 14.45
C THR A 14 -7.66 7.41 15.71
N LEU A 15 -6.40 6.94 15.75
CA LEU A 15 -5.81 6.23 16.88
C LEU A 15 -5.27 7.19 17.96
N LEU A 16 -4.74 8.35 17.56
CA LEU A 16 -4.06 9.28 18.46
C LEU A 16 -4.96 9.78 19.61
N PRO A 17 -6.20 10.24 19.40
CA PRO A 17 -7.02 10.78 20.49
C PRO A 17 -7.23 9.82 21.67
N PRO A 18 -7.69 8.56 21.48
CA PRO A 18 -7.84 7.63 22.60
C PRO A 18 -6.51 7.23 23.22
N LEU A 19 -5.43 7.14 22.43
CA LEU A 19 -4.11 6.79 22.94
C LEU A 19 -3.51 7.91 23.81
N LEU A 20 -3.66 9.16 23.40
CA LEU A 20 -3.27 10.34 24.19
C LEU A 20 -4.10 10.44 25.47
N ALA A 21 -5.42 10.23 25.40
CA ALA A 21 -6.28 10.22 26.58
C ALA A 21 -5.83 9.15 27.60
N PHE A 22 -5.52 7.94 27.11
CA PHE A 22 -5.00 6.86 27.94
C PHE A 22 -3.69 7.25 28.65
N PHE A 23 -2.71 7.80 27.93
CA PHE A 23 -1.44 8.22 28.53
C PHE A 23 -1.55 9.43 29.45
N SER A 24 -2.46 10.38 29.17
CA SER A 24 -2.72 11.51 30.07
C SER A 24 -3.32 11.05 31.40
N ILE A 25 -4.28 10.12 31.37
CA ILE A 25 -4.86 9.54 32.60
C ILE A 25 -3.78 8.82 33.39
N LEU A 26 -2.96 7.99 32.73
CA LEU A 26 -1.86 7.31 33.40
C LEU A 26 -0.85 8.29 33.99
N GLY A 27 -0.40 9.28 33.21
CA GLY A 27 0.56 10.28 33.62
C GLY A 27 0.11 11.08 34.84
N TYR A 28 -1.17 11.43 34.91
CA TYR A 28 -1.76 12.12 36.05
C TYR A 28 -1.68 11.32 37.35
N ASN A 29 -1.73 9.99 37.26
CA ASN A 29 -1.70 9.09 38.42
C ASN A 29 -0.28 8.66 38.81
N LEU A 30 0.76 9.14 38.12
CA LEU A 30 2.15 8.84 38.46
C LEU A 30 2.71 9.87 39.44
N PRO A 31 3.78 9.52 40.19
CA PRO A 31 4.47 10.47 41.04
C PRO A 31 4.91 11.72 40.27
N ALA A 32 4.91 12.86 40.97
CA ALA A 32 5.47 14.09 40.44
C ALA A 32 6.92 13.86 39.96
N CYS A 33 7.28 14.46 38.82
CA CYS A 33 8.59 14.30 38.16
C CYS A 33 8.93 12.89 37.67
N SER A 34 7.95 11.98 37.54
CA SER A 34 8.17 10.69 36.90
C SER A 34 8.68 10.86 35.45
N PRO A 35 9.70 10.10 35.01
CA PRO A 35 10.18 10.14 33.62
C PRO A 35 9.26 9.38 32.65
N ILE A 36 8.30 8.60 33.16
CA ILE A 36 7.45 7.70 32.37
C ILE A 36 6.63 8.43 31.28
N PRO A 37 6.04 9.63 31.51
CA PRO A 37 5.35 10.37 30.45
C PRO A 37 6.23 10.67 29.23
N ILE A 38 7.54 10.83 29.42
CA ILE A 38 8.51 11.01 28.32
C ILE A 38 8.56 9.74 27.45
N TYR A 39 8.50 8.55 28.07
CA TYR A 39 8.48 7.28 27.33
C TYR A 39 7.20 7.13 26.50
N PHE A 40 6.05 7.57 27.03
CA PHE A 40 4.80 7.60 26.27
C PHE A 40 4.90 8.53 25.06
N GLN A 41 5.49 9.72 25.23
CA GLN A 41 5.72 10.64 24.12
C GLN A 41 6.65 10.05 23.05
N ARG A 42 7.74 9.39 23.46
CA ARG A 42 8.64 8.69 22.53
C ARG A 42 7.91 7.63 21.71
N TYR A 43 7.04 6.86 22.35
CA TYR A 43 6.21 5.87 21.67
C TYR A 43 5.27 6.50 20.62
N ILE A 44 4.60 7.61 20.97
CA ILE A 44 3.74 8.33 20.03
C ILE A 44 4.54 8.85 18.83
N ALA A 45 5.70 9.46 19.08
CA ALA A 45 6.58 9.96 18.03
C ALA A 45 7.08 8.82 17.12
N HIS A 46 7.39 7.67 17.72
CA HIS A 46 7.79 6.48 16.97
C HIS A 46 6.66 5.97 16.06
N LEU A 47 5.42 5.85 16.57
CA LEU A 47 4.27 5.49 15.74
C LEU A 47 4.03 6.49 14.60
N ALA A 48 4.23 7.79 14.87
CA ALA A 48 4.12 8.82 13.85
C ALA A 48 5.15 8.63 12.73
N LEU A 49 6.41 8.38 13.09
CA LEU A 49 7.48 8.09 12.13
C LEU A 49 7.18 6.83 11.31
N LEU A 50 6.73 5.75 11.95
CA LEU A 50 6.37 4.54 11.21
C LEU A 50 5.22 4.78 10.24
N ALA A 51 4.21 5.57 10.65
CA ALA A 51 3.08 5.90 9.81
C ALA A 51 3.44 6.78 8.61
N THR A 52 4.59 7.47 8.60
CA THR A 52 5.07 8.19 7.40
C THR A 52 5.71 7.23 6.41
N GLU A 53 6.49 6.26 6.88
CA GLU A 53 7.33 5.38 6.05
C GLU A 53 6.68 4.05 5.64
N TYR A 54 5.77 3.52 6.44
CA TYR A 54 5.23 2.16 6.30
C TYR A 54 3.70 2.16 6.15
N GLU A 55 3.17 1.11 5.53
CA GLU A 55 1.73 0.94 5.36
C GLU A 55 0.99 0.93 6.70
N TRP A 56 -0.13 1.64 6.78
CA TRP A 56 -0.85 1.80 8.05
C TRP A 56 -1.29 0.47 8.67
N ALA A 57 -1.70 -0.50 7.85
CA ALA A 57 -2.12 -1.81 8.35
C ALA A 57 -1.00 -2.49 9.16
N ALA A 58 0.23 -2.50 8.64
CA ALA A 58 1.42 -3.03 9.29
C ALA A 58 1.77 -2.27 10.57
N VAL A 59 1.74 -0.93 10.53
CA VAL A 59 1.98 -0.08 11.71
C VAL A 59 0.96 -0.34 12.81
N PHE A 60 -0.31 -0.54 12.44
CA PHE A 60 -1.38 -0.82 13.40
C PHE A 60 -1.26 -2.21 14.03
N GLU A 61 -0.82 -3.22 13.29
CA GLU A 61 -0.50 -4.54 13.87
C GLU A 61 0.65 -4.46 14.85
N TYR A 62 1.76 -3.81 14.47
CA TYR A 62 2.88 -3.53 15.37
C TYR A 62 2.42 -2.82 16.65
N HIS A 63 1.66 -1.73 16.52
CA HIS A 63 1.06 -0.99 17.63
C HIS A 63 0.26 -1.93 18.54
N THR A 64 -0.59 -2.78 17.98
CA THR A 64 -1.48 -3.66 18.76
C THR A 64 -0.67 -4.62 19.61
N TYR A 65 0.36 -5.27 19.05
CA TYR A 65 1.20 -6.20 19.80
C TYR A 65 2.05 -5.48 20.84
N PHE A 66 2.74 -4.41 20.44
CA PHE A 66 3.58 -3.61 21.33
C PHE A 66 2.77 -3.07 22.52
N PHE A 67 1.63 -2.41 22.24
CA PHE A 67 0.79 -1.81 23.26
C PHE A 67 0.23 -2.83 24.26
N ASN A 68 -0.28 -3.97 23.77
CA ASN A 68 -0.81 -5.01 24.67
C ASN A 68 0.30 -5.58 25.57
N ARG A 69 1.51 -5.78 25.03
CA ARG A 69 2.65 -6.27 25.79
C ARG A 69 3.09 -5.28 26.87
N ARG A 70 3.29 -4.01 26.51
CA ARG A 70 3.66 -2.96 27.46
C ARG A 70 2.59 -2.75 28.54
N ARG A 71 1.31 -2.86 28.17
CA ARG A 71 0.21 -2.80 29.15
C ARG A 71 0.29 -3.95 30.16
N ASN A 72 0.64 -5.16 29.73
CA ASN A 72 0.83 -6.29 30.65
C ASN A 72 2.04 -6.09 31.58
N GLU A 73 3.15 -5.55 31.05
CA GLU A 73 4.33 -5.20 31.86
C GLU A 73 3.99 -4.13 32.92
N MET A 74 3.15 -3.15 32.57
CA MET A 74 2.66 -2.14 33.51
C MET A 74 1.83 -2.72 34.65
N LEU A 75 1.06 -3.80 34.42
CA LEU A 75 0.32 -4.48 35.50
C LEU A 75 1.26 -5.07 36.55
N LEU A 76 2.52 -5.31 36.18
CA LEU A 76 3.60 -5.76 37.07
C LEU A 76 4.46 -4.60 37.58
N GLY A 77 4.05 -3.35 37.33
CA GLY A 77 4.79 -2.15 37.74
C GLY A 77 5.99 -1.79 36.86
N ASN A 78 6.18 -2.45 35.71
CA ASN A 78 7.30 -2.14 34.81
C ASN A 78 6.86 -1.19 33.67
N TYR A 79 7.45 0.01 33.65
CA TYR A 79 7.16 1.06 32.68
C TYR A 79 8.34 1.38 31.74
N ASN A 80 9.49 0.74 31.91
CA ASN A 80 10.75 1.17 31.29
C ASN A 80 10.76 1.00 29.77
N ASN A 81 10.00 0.05 29.23
CA ASN A 81 10.12 -0.38 27.85
C ASN A 81 9.22 0.40 26.86
N TRP A 82 8.47 1.40 27.32
CA TRP A 82 7.56 2.17 26.45
C TRP A 82 8.32 3.01 25.41
N GLY A 83 9.51 3.51 25.74
CA GLY A 83 10.28 4.40 24.88
C GLY A 83 11.13 3.70 23.82
N GLU A 84 11.24 2.37 23.87
CA GLU A 84 12.20 1.60 23.08
C GLU A 84 11.48 0.73 22.05
N PRO A 85 11.71 0.94 20.73
CA PRO A 85 11.18 0.07 19.69
C PRO A 85 11.66 -1.38 19.85
N GLU A 86 10.78 -2.34 19.62
CA GLU A 86 11.15 -3.74 19.73
C GLU A 86 11.59 -4.30 18.36
N ALA A 87 12.88 -4.55 18.19
CA ALA A 87 13.47 -4.99 16.92
C ALA A 87 12.83 -6.27 16.35
N ALA A 88 12.46 -7.22 17.20
CA ALA A 88 11.78 -8.45 16.78
C ALA A 88 10.39 -8.16 16.19
N LEU A 89 9.61 -7.29 16.85
CA LEU A 89 8.30 -6.88 16.34
C LEU A 89 8.42 -6.05 15.06
N MET A 90 9.42 -5.16 14.99
CA MET A 90 9.70 -4.36 13.79
C MET A 90 10.00 -5.25 12.57
N THR A 91 10.83 -6.27 12.76
CA THR A 91 11.16 -7.25 11.72
C THR A 91 9.96 -8.08 11.29
N THR A 92 9.11 -8.45 12.24
CA THR A 92 7.94 -9.30 12.00
C THR A 92 6.82 -8.55 11.27
N TYR A 93 6.54 -7.30 11.66
CA TYR A 93 5.33 -6.60 11.20
C TYR A 93 5.60 -5.40 10.30
N VAL A 94 6.75 -4.74 10.39
CA VAL A 94 6.93 -3.40 9.81
C VAL A 94 7.85 -3.39 8.60
N TYR A 95 9.06 -3.96 8.70
CA TYR A 95 10.11 -3.75 7.68
C TYR A 95 9.76 -4.25 6.28
N GLN A 96 8.87 -5.23 6.16
CA GLN A 96 8.42 -5.76 4.85
C GLN A 96 7.38 -4.87 4.16
N HIS A 97 6.80 -3.89 4.86
CA HIS A 97 5.65 -3.10 4.42
C HIS A 97 5.99 -1.62 4.22
N ARG A 98 7.20 -1.34 3.73
CA ARG A 98 7.60 0.04 3.43
C ARG A 98 6.73 0.57 2.28
N LYS A 99 6.22 1.80 2.43
CA LYS A 99 5.47 2.45 1.36
C LYS A 99 6.36 2.55 0.12
N GLN A 100 5.79 2.23 -1.03
CA GLN A 100 6.46 2.48 -2.29
C GLN A 100 6.63 4.00 -2.45
N PRO A 101 7.81 4.48 -2.86
CA PRO A 101 7.97 5.88 -3.23
C PRO A 101 6.90 6.23 -4.25
N VAL A 102 6.16 7.30 -4.00
CA VAL A 102 5.30 7.90 -5.02
C VAL A 102 6.24 8.54 -6.02
N VAL A 103 6.80 7.74 -6.92
CA VAL A 103 7.44 8.25 -8.12
C VAL A 103 6.32 8.99 -8.84
N PRO A 104 6.39 10.32 -9.03
CA PRO A 104 5.48 10.95 -9.96
C PRO A 104 5.65 10.18 -11.25
N ALA A 105 4.56 9.61 -11.76
CA ALA A 105 4.59 8.93 -13.02
C ALA A 105 5.14 9.93 -14.04
N LYS A 106 6.45 9.83 -14.36
CA LYS A 106 6.91 10.22 -15.69
C LYS A 106 5.92 9.52 -16.59
N ALA A 107 5.11 10.29 -17.33
CA ALA A 107 4.08 9.78 -18.21
C ALA A 107 4.68 8.60 -18.98
N ALA A 108 4.42 7.40 -18.48
CA ALA A 108 4.92 6.20 -19.08
C ALA A 108 4.08 6.11 -20.32
N LYS A 109 4.70 6.42 -21.46
CA LYS A 109 4.16 6.11 -22.78
C LYS A 109 3.58 4.70 -22.66
N LYS A 110 2.25 4.60 -22.77
CA LYS A 110 1.52 3.34 -22.79
C LYS A 110 2.14 2.46 -23.88
N VAL A 111 3.03 1.57 -23.49
CA VAL A 111 3.40 0.42 -24.28
C VAL A 111 3.01 -0.80 -23.46
N THR A 112 1.75 -1.16 -23.63
CA THR A 112 1.27 -2.53 -23.52
C THR A 112 0.05 -2.60 -24.43
N PRO A 113 -0.16 -3.74 -25.12
CA PRO A 113 -0.80 -4.83 -24.38
C PRO A 113 -0.31 -6.25 -24.72
N SER A 114 -0.13 -7.03 -23.64
CA SER A 114 -0.38 -8.47 -23.61
C SER A 114 -1.89 -8.77 -23.80
N PRO A 115 -2.26 -9.98 -24.25
CA PRO A 115 -3.50 -10.21 -24.98
C PRO A 115 -4.68 -10.45 -24.03
N SER A 116 -5.49 -9.41 -23.81
CA SER A 116 -6.86 -9.58 -23.33
C SER A 116 -7.81 -9.66 -24.53
N SER A 117 -8.59 -10.74 -24.52
CA SER A 117 -9.77 -11.04 -25.34
C SER A 117 -10.41 -9.82 -26.00
N SER A 118 -10.03 -9.55 -27.25
CA SER A 118 -10.78 -8.70 -28.18
C SER A 118 -11.12 -9.57 -29.38
N SER A 119 -12.43 -9.69 -29.61
CA SER A 119 -13.10 -10.20 -30.81
C SER A 119 -12.19 -10.51 -32.00
N THR A 120 -12.19 -11.77 -32.44
CA THR A 120 -11.54 -12.27 -33.66
C THR A 120 -12.06 -11.61 -34.96
N SER A 121 -13.06 -10.72 -34.87
CA SER A 121 -13.67 -10.01 -36.00
C SER A 121 -13.04 -8.65 -36.30
N ASP A 122 -12.17 -8.12 -35.43
CA ASP A 122 -11.57 -6.80 -35.68
C ASP A 122 -10.41 -6.88 -36.69
N PRO A 123 -10.37 -5.99 -37.71
CA PRO A 123 -9.25 -5.92 -38.65
C PRO A 123 -7.91 -5.72 -37.94
N CYS A 124 -6.89 -6.45 -38.38
CA CYS A 124 -5.54 -6.34 -37.85
C CYS A 124 -4.94 -4.97 -38.23
N ARG A 125 -4.67 -4.13 -37.22
CA ARG A 125 -4.06 -2.81 -37.43
C ARG A 125 -2.63 -2.90 -37.97
N ASN A 126 -1.85 -3.89 -37.51
CA ASN A 126 -0.48 -4.09 -37.99
C ASN A 126 -0.46 -4.57 -39.44
N PHE A 127 -1.44 -5.38 -39.86
CA PHE A 127 -1.61 -5.77 -41.26
C PHE A 127 -1.88 -4.54 -42.11
N ASN A 128 -2.83 -3.69 -41.70
CA ASN A 128 -3.15 -2.44 -42.41
C ASN A 128 -1.99 -1.44 -42.48
N ALA A 129 -1.03 -1.53 -41.56
CA ALA A 129 0.21 -0.75 -41.57
C ALA A 129 1.36 -1.42 -42.36
N GLY A 130 1.15 -2.61 -42.95
CA GLY A 130 2.17 -3.38 -43.67
C GLY A 130 3.24 -4.03 -42.77
N LYS A 131 2.97 -4.15 -41.46
CA LYS A 131 3.92 -4.59 -40.42
C LYS A 131 3.50 -5.86 -39.70
N CYS A 132 2.59 -6.65 -40.29
CA CYS A 132 2.16 -7.91 -39.70
C CYS A 132 2.67 -9.09 -40.52
N GLU A 133 3.26 -10.05 -39.83
CA GLU A 133 3.64 -11.33 -40.39
C GLU A 133 2.41 -12.27 -40.46
N THR A 134 2.43 -13.21 -41.39
CA THR A 134 1.38 -14.23 -41.57
C THR A 134 1.96 -15.57 -41.12
N PRO A 135 1.36 -16.27 -40.13
CA PRO A 135 0.08 -15.99 -39.47
C PRO A 135 0.15 -14.88 -38.40
N CYS A 136 -0.95 -14.14 -38.22
CA CYS A 136 -1.04 -13.05 -37.24
C CYS A 136 -0.88 -13.58 -35.80
N ALA A 137 0.08 -13.05 -35.05
CA ALA A 137 0.31 -13.40 -33.64
C ALA A 137 -0.91 -13.18 -32.74
N TRP A 138 -1.78 -12.22 -33.08
CA TRP A 138 -3.02 -11.91 -32.35
C TRP A 138 -4.28 -12.53 -32.98
N LYS A 139 -4.14 -13.38 -34.00
CA LYS A 139 -5.26 -14.06 -34.69
C LYS A 139 -6.38 -13.10 -35.16
N ARG A 140 -6.00 -11.89 -35.60
CA ARG A 140 -6.92 -10.88 -36.15
C ARG A 140 -7.04 -11.02 -37.67
N GLN A 141 -8.15 -10.56 -38.24
CA GLN A 141 -8.41 -10.66 -39.69
C GLN A 141 -7.50 -9.73 -40.49
N HIS A 142 -6.85 -10.27 -41.53
CA HIS A 142 -6.03 -9.52 -42.49
C HIS A 142 -6.91 -8.92 -43.60
N ILE A 143 -7.80 -8.02 -43.22
CA ILE A 143 -8.68 -7.27 -44.13
C ILE A 143 -8.40 -5.77 -44.07
N CYS A 144 -8.63 -5.08 -45.19
CA CYS A 144 -8.42 -3.65 -45.32
C CYS A 144 -9.38 -2.86 -44.42
N ALA A 145 -8.83 -1.95 -43.61
CA ALA A 145 -9.58 -1.10 -42.68
C ALA A 145 -10.16 0.17 -43.33
N VAL A 146 -9.92 0.41 -44.63
CA VAL A 146 -10.51 1.55 -45.36
C VAL A 146 -12.02 1.34 -45.50
N PRO A 147 -12.85 2.34 -45.13
CA PRO A 147 -14.30 2.25 -45.32
C PRO A 147 -14.66 1.85 -46.76
N ASN A 148 -15.55 0.87 -46.93
CA ASN A 148 -16.00 0.32 -48.22
C ASN A 148 -14.98 -0.49 -49.04
N CYS A 149 -13.81 -0.87 -48.50
CA CYS A 149 -12.89 -1.78 -49.19
C CYS A 149 -13.12 -3.25 -48.81
N GLY A 150 -12.84 -3.62 -47.56
CA GLY A 150 -13.03 -4.99 -47.04
C GLY A 150 -12.19 -6.10 -47.70
N LYS A 151 -11.23 -5.78 -48.58
CA LYS A 151 -10.40 -6.76 -49.30
C LYS A 151 -9.15 -7.20 -48.50
N GLU A 152 -8.54 -8.32 -48.88
CA GLU A 152 -7.32 -8.89 -48.27
C GLU A 152 -6.03 -8.19 -48.72
N HIS A 153 -5.97 -6.87 -48.55
CA HIS A 153 -4.74 -6.10 -48.76
C HIS A 153 -4.62 -5.02 -47.69
N PRO A 154 -3.39 -4.57 -47.39
CA PRO A 154 -3.19 -3.53 -46.38
C PRO A 154 -3.74 -2.19 -46.88
N ALA A 155 -4.22 -1.36 -45.94
CA ALA A 155 -4.69 0.00 -46.22
C ALA A 155 -3.64 0.88 -46.92
N THR A 156 -2.35 0.57 -46.77
CA THR A 156 -1.24 1.27 -47.45
C THR A 156 -1.30 1.20 -48.98
N GLN A 157 -2.12 0.31 -49.56
CA GLN A 157 -2.32 0.24 -51.01
C GLN A 157 -3.38 1.20 -51.56
N HIS A 158 -4.12 1.92 -50.71
CA HIS A 158 -5.08 2.96 -51.13
C HIS A 158 -4.45 4.36 -51.22
N LYS A 159 -3.17 4.44 -51.61
CA LYS A 159 -2.48 5.72 -51.79
C LYS A 159 -2.95 6.47 -53.03
#